data_AF-A0A924N626-F1
#
_entry.id   AF-A0A924N626-F1
#
_cell.length_a   1.000
_cell.length_b   1.000
_cell.length_c   1.000
_cell.angle_alpha   90.00
_cell.angle_beta   90.00
_cell.angle_gamma   90.00
#
_symmetry.space_group_name_H-M   'P 1'
#
loop_
_entity.id
_entity.type
_entity.pdbx_description
1 polymer ?
#
loop_
_entity_poly.entity_id
_entity_poly.type
_entity_poly.pdbx_seq_one_letter_code
_entity_poly.pdbx_strand_id
1 'polypeptide(L)'
;MPSLTGRVLPTLQKRGAPLAATSVQRARLDAAAAVAGATFESALAGAGLFPLRTTGMEIFQINVGRKCNQTCRHCHVDAGPDRTEMMPDDVMDQCLRVIESADVHTVDITGGAPELHKRWRELVERSTAAGKRVMDRCNLTIAQLPNYRYLPEFFAEHRVEVVASLPHYRAKNTDSQRGDGVFEDSLATLHELNRLGYGQAGYGLTL
;
A
#
# COMPACT_ATOMS: atom_id res chain seq x y z
N MET A 1 6.91 -18.94 22.47
CA MET A 1 6.51 -18.00 21.40
C MET A 1 7.19 -16.67 21.69
N PRO A 2 7.99 -16.10 20.78
CA PRO A 2 8.54 -14.76 20.97
C PRO A 2 7.36 -13.79 21.08
N SER A 3 7.41 -12.92 22.08
CA SER A 3 6.37 -11.93 22.30
C SER A 3 6.25 -10.98 21.10
N LEU A 4 5.05 -10.84 20.53
CA LEU A 4 4.73 -9.85 19.50
C LEU A 4 4.97 -8.40 19.97
N THR A 5 5.16 -8.17 21.28
CA THR A 5 5.30 -6.83 21.89
C THR A 5 6.56 -6.07 21.46
N GLY A 6 7.56 -6.73 20.86
CA GLY A 6 8.77 -6.07 20.36
C GLY A 6 8.68 -5.57 18.91
N ARG A 7 7.69 -6.02 18.13
CA ARG A 7 7.69 -5.84 16.66
C ARG A 7 7.02 -4.54 16.18
N VAL A 8 6.14 -3.95 16.98
CA VAL A 8 5.29 -2.84 16.55
C VAL A 8 5.67 -1.58 17.32
N LEU A 9 6.33 -0.64 16.64
CA LEU A 9 6.52 0.70 17.16
C LEU A 9 5.18 1.46 17.19
N PRO A 10 4.94 2.40 18.12
CA PRO A 10 3.76 3.25 18.05
C PRO A 10 3.87 4.21 16.86
N THR A 11 2.74 4.48 16.19
CA THR A 11 2.64 5.50 15.13
C THR A 11 3.03 6.89 15.64
N LEU A 12 3.26 7.85 14.75
CA LEU A 12 3.39 9.28 15.13
C LEU A 12 2.14 9.74 15.87
N GLN A 13 0.95 9.34 15.43
CA GLN A 13 -0.32 9.66 16.09
C GLN A 13 -0.34 9.16 17.54
N LYS A 14 -0.04 7.88 17.79
CA LYS A 14 -0.02 7.31 19.14
C LYS A 14 1.05 7.93 20.04
N ARG A 15 2.14 8.43 19.46
CA ARG A 15 3.18 9.18 20.17
C ARG A 15 2.82 10.64 20.45
N GLY A 16 1.69 11.15 19.93
CA GLY A 16 1.35 12.57 20.01
C GLY A 16 2.33 13.46 19.24
N ALA A 17 3.02 12.92 18.22
CA ALA A 17 3.99 13.69 17.46
C ALA A 17 3.26 14.75 16.60
N PRO A 18 3.69 16.02 16.59
CA PRO A 18 3.04 17.07 15.80
C PRO A 18 2.93 16.74 14.31
N LEU A 19 3.91 16.01 13.78
CA LEU A 19 3.93 15.56 12.39
C LEU A 19 2.83 14.54 12.04
N ALA A 20 2.07 14.01 13.00
CA ALA A 20 0.88 13.20 12.70
C ALA A 20 -0.28 14.03 12.14
N ALA A 21 -0.29 15.35 12.38
CA ALA A 21 -1.33 16.25 11.91
C ALA A 21 -1.00 16.83 10.53
N THR A 22 -1.92 16.63 9.56
CA THR A 22 -1.78 17.15 8.19
C THR A 22 -1.56 18.67 8.16
N SER A 23 -2.23 19.42 9.04
CA SER A 23 -2.05 20.88 9.14
C SER A 23 -0.62 21.27 9.50
N VAL A 24 0.02 20.54 10.42
CA VAL A 24 1.42 20.76 10.82
C VAL A 24 2.38 20.37 9.70
N GLN A 25 2.13 19.26 9.01
CA GLN A 25 2.91 18.85 7.85
C GLN A 25 2.89 19.94 6.76
N ARG A 26 1.69 20.43 6.41
CA ARG A 26 1.53 21.52 5.42
C ARG A 26 2.24 22.79 5.83
N ALA A 27 2.04 23.25 7.08
CA ALA A 27 2.71 24.46 7.58
C ALA A 27 4.25 24.37 7.48
N ARG A 28 4.84 23.19 7.71
CA ARG A 28 6.28 22.98 7.54
C ARG A 28 6.72 22.99 6.08
N LEU A 29 5.95 22.40 5.18
CA LEU A 29 6.23 22.41 3.75
C LEU A 29 6.13 23.82 3.18
N ASP A 30 5.09 24.57 3.54
CA ASP A 30 4.89 25.95 3.11
C ASP A 30 6.05 26.85 3.59
N ALA A 31 6.50 26.67 4.83
CA ALA A 31 7.68 27.37 5.36
C ALA A 31 8.97 27.01 4.60
N ALA A 32 9.14 25.75 4.19
CA ALA A 32 10.30 25.33 3.40
C ALA A 32 10.28 25.88 1.97
N ALA A 33 9.10 25.89 1.33
CA ALA A 33 8.92 26.44 -0.02
C ALA A 33 9.24 27.94 -0.07
N ALA A 34 8.88 28.69 0.97
CA ALA A 34 9.22 30.10 1.10
C ALA A 34 10.74 30.36 1.10
N VAL A 35 11.55 29.40 1.56
CA VAL A 35 13.02 29.49 1.58
C VAL A 35 13.64 29.06 0.24
N ALA A 36 13.01 28.12 -0.48
CA ALA A 36 13.56 27.53 -1.71
C ALA A 36 13.49 28.45 -2.95
N GLY A 37 12.70 29.54 -2.90
CA GLY A 37 12.69 30.58 -3.95
C GLY A 37 12.00 30.20 -5.26
N ALA A 38 11.48 28.98 -5.40
CA ALA A 38 10.66 28.55 -6.52
C ALA A 38 9.48 27.72 -6.00
N THR A 39 8.26 28.02 -6.46
CA THR A 39 7.06 27.23 -6.15
C THR A 39 6.75 26.27 -7.30
N PHE A 40 5.89 25.28 -7.05
CA PHE A 40 5.39 24.41 -8.10
C PHE A 40 4.70 25.24 -9.21
N GLU A 41 3.93 26.26 -8.83
CA GLU A 41 3.25 27.16 -9.76
C GLU A 41 4.23 27.95 -10.62
N SER A 42 5.31 28.50 -10.05
CA SER A 42 6.31 29.24 -10.84
C SER A 42 7.08 28.32 -11.79
N ALA A 43 7.41 27.10 -11.34
CA ALA A 43 8.06 26.10 -12.19
C ALA A 43 7.14 25.67 -13.34
N LEU A 44 5.85 25.47 -13.06
CA LEU A 44 4.88 25.08 -14.06
C LEU A 44 4.60 26.19 -15.08
N ALA A 45 4.51 27.46 -14.63
CA ALA A 45 4.42 28.61 -15.52
C ALA A 45 5.64 28.74 -16.44
N GLY A 46 6.85 28.52 -15.89
CA GLY A 46 8.10 28.56 -16.66
C GLY A 46 8.28 27.41 -17.65
N ALA A 47 7.59 26.28 -17.46
CA ALA A 47 7.68 25.12 -18.36
C ALA A 47 7.00 25.36 -19.72
N GLY A 48 6.10 26.34 -19.84
CA GLY A 48 5.45 26.68 -21.11
C GLY A 48 4.52 25.58 -21.67
N LEU A 49 4.02 24.68 -20.82
CA LEU A 49 3.23 23.50 -21.22
C LEU A 49 1.71 23.71 -21.17
N PHE A 50 1.24 24.95 -21.04
CA PHE A 50 -0.20 25.25 -20.95
C PHE A 50 -0.89 25.25 -22.33
N PRO A 51 -2.16 24.82 -22.42
CA PRO A 51 -2.96 24.24 -21.33
C PRO A 51 -2.60 22.77 -21.07
N LEU A 52 -2.46 22.40 -19.80
CA LEU A 52 -2.37 20.99 -19.41
C LEU A 52 -3.69 20.29 -19.68
N ARG A 53 -3.64 19.14 -20.36
CA ARG A 53 -4.81 18.29 -20.63
C ARG A 53 -4.53 16.88 -20.13
N THR A 54 -5.55 16.24 -19.56
CA THR A 54 -5.50 14.82 -19.20
C THR A 54 -5.57 13.98 -20.48
N THR A 55 -4.70 12.98 -20.60
CA THR A 55 -4.66 12.09 -21.78
C THR A 55 -5.53 10.84 -21.63
N GLY A 56 -5.89 10.48 -20.40
CA GLY A 56 -6.65 9.27 -20.06
C GLY A 56 -6.26 8.77 -18.67
N MET A 57 -7.03 7.84 -18.11
CA MET A 57 -6.68 7.15 -16.87
C MET A 57 -6.34 5.71 -17.20
N GLU A 58 -5.09 5.32 -16.98
CA GLU A 58 -4.60 3.97 -17.27
C GLU A 58 -4.70 3.06 -16.02
N ILE A 59 -4.36 3.64 -14.87
CA ILE A 59 -4.27 2.96 -13.58
C ILE A 59 -5.15 3.70 -12.58
N PHE A 60 -6.07 2.98 -11.95
CA PHE A 60 -6.84 3.49 -10.81
C PHE A 60 -6.24 2.98 -9.50
N GLN A 61 -5.48 3.85 -8.82
CA GLN A 61 -4.86 3.51 -7.53
C GLN A 61 -5.81 3.87 -6.37
N ILE A 62 -6.02 2.93 -5.45
CA ILE A 62 -7.00 3.02 -4.37
C ILE A 62 -6.30 2.82 -3.02
N ASN A 63 -6.29 3.84 -2.18
CA ASN A 63 -5.87 3.72 -0.78
C ASN A 63 -7.08 3.36 0.09
N VAL A 64 -7.11 2.14 0.63
CA VAL A 64 -8.27 1.64 1.41
C VAL A 64 -8.24 2.02 2.89
N GLY A 65 -7.19 2.69 3.36
CA GLY A 65 -7.07 3.12 4.76
C GLY A 65 -5.64 3.17 5.28
N ARG A 66 -5.49 3.40 6.58
CA ARG A 66 -4.20 3.49 7.29
C ARG A 66 -3.98 2.35 8.29
N LYS A 67 -4.93 1.42 8.41
CA LYS A 67 -4.76 0.23 9.26
C LYS A 67 -3.68 -0.68 8.67
N CYS A 68 -2.72 -1.08 9.50
CA CYS A 68 -1.66 -2.02 9.14
C CYS A 68 -1.36 -2.93 10.33
N ASN A 69 -0.79 -4.11 10.11
CA ASN A 69 -0.29 -4.97 11.16
C ASN A 69 1.16 -4.64 11.58
N GLN A 70 1.83 -3.73 10.87
CA GLN A 70 3.17 -3.22 11.17
C GLN A 70 3.14 -1.71 11.42
N THR A 71 4.19 -1.16 12.06
CA THR A 71 4.47 0.28 12.08
C THR A 71 5.89 0.53 11.60
N CYS A 72 6.04 0.92 10.33
CA CYS A 72 7.36 1.16 9.72
C CYS A 72 7.85 2.58 10.03
N ARG A 73 9.16 2.74 10.28
CA ARG A 73 9.78 4.05 10.58
C ARG A 73 9.69 5.05 9.43
N HIS A 74 9.62 4.55 8.20
CA HIS A 74 9.57 5.34 6.97
C HIS A 74 8.14 5.48 6.40
N CYS A 75 7.12 5.04 7.13
CA CYS A 75 5.75 5.06 6.63
C CYS A 75 5.24 6.50 6.48
N HIS A 76 5.14 6.97 5.24
CA HIS A 76 4.73 8.34 4.93
C HIS A 76 3.26 8.64 5.30
N VAL A 77 2.39 7.62 5.35
CA VAL A 77 0.98 7.76 5.79
C VAL A 77 0.80 7.49 7.29
N ASP A 78 1.87 7.19 8.02
CA ASP A 78 1.86 6.84 9.44
C ASP A 78 0.92 5.66 9.77
N ALA A 79 0.82 4.68 8.85
CA ALA A 79 -0.01 3.50 9.03
C ALA A 79 0.45 2.64 10.21
N GLY A 80 -0.50 1.95 10.85
CA GLY A 80 -0.19 1.10 12.00
C GLY A 80 -1.38 0.39 12.62
N PRO A 81 -1.14 -0.51 13.59
CA PRO A 81 -2.21 -1.28 14.25
C PRO A 81 -3.12 -0.43 15.12
N ASP A 82 -2.69 0.74 15.56
CA ASP A 82 -3.49 1.68 16.35
C ASP A 82 -4.32 2.65 15.48
N ARG A 83 -4.13 2.63 14.15
CA ARG A 83 -4.93 3.42 13.21
C ARG A 83 -6.35 2.87 13.08
N THR A 84 -7.29 3.72 12.72
CA THR A 84 -8.71 3.38 12.54
C THR A 84 -9.28 3.86 11.21
N GLU A 85 -8.53 4.69 10.49
CA GLU A 85 -8.93 5.22 9.20
C GLU A 85 -9.03 4.09 8.18
N MET A 86 -10.26 3.84 7.73
CA MET A 86 -10.62 2.87 6.71
C MET A 86 -11.57 3.54 5.72
N MET A 87 -11.47 3.16 4.45
CA MET A 87 -12.40 3.63 3.42
C MET A 87 -13.85 3.28 3.81
N PRO A 88 -14.77 4.26 3.81
CA PRO A 88 -16.19 3.99 4.03
C PRO A 88 -16.83 3.17 2.90
N ASP A 89 -17.94 2.47 3.20
CA ASP A 89 -18.59 1.58 2.22
C ASP A 89 -19.14 2.32 1.00
N ASP A 90 -19.67 3.53 1.18
CA ASP A 90 -20.21 4.36 0.10
C ASP A 90 -19.11 4.84 -0.87
N VAL A 91 -17.90 5.08 -0.35
CA VAL A 91 -16.71 5.38 -1.16
C VAL A 91 -16.21 4.13 -1.87
N MET A 92 -16.20 2.97 -1.18
CA MET A 92 -15.86 1.69 -1.82
C MET A 92 -16.82 1.38 -2.98
N ASP A 93 -18.13 1.63 -2.82
CA ASP A 93 -19.10 1.47 -3.89
C ASP A 93 -18.84 2.41 -5.07
N GLN A 94 -18.37 3.63 -4.81
CA GLN A 94 -17.94 4.55 -5.87
C GLN A 94 -16.71 4.01 -6.60
N CYS A 95 -15.71 3.50 -5.87
CA CYS A 95 -14.54 2.87 -6.47
C CYS A 95 -14.92 1.69 -7.37
N LEU A 96 -15.80 0.80 -6.90
CA LEU A 96 -16.29 -0.34 -7.67
C LEU A 96 -17.00 0.11 -8.95
N ARG A 97 -17.86 1.14 -8.88
CA ARG A 97 -18.50 1.72 -10.08
C ARG A 97 -17.47 2.25 -11.08
N VAL A 98 -16.41 2.91 -10.62
CA VAL A 98 -15.32 3.38 -11.50
C VAL A 98 -14.60 2.20 -12.14
N ILE A 99 -14.26 1.17 -11.37
CA ILE A 99 -13.60 -0.05 -11.88
C ILE A 99 -14.41 -0.70 -13.00
N GLU A 100 -15.74 -0.72 -12.89
CA GLU A 100 -16.63 -1.39 -13.83
C GLU A 100 -16.97 -0.56 -15.07
N SER A 101 -16.91 0.77 -14.97
CA SER A 101 -17.35 1.68 -16.04
C SER A 101 -16.22 2.43 -16.74
N ALA A 102 -15.08 2.63 -16.09
CA ALA A 102 -13.97 3.39 -16.64
C ALA A 102 -13.06 2.51 -17.52
N ASP A 103 -12.48 3.16 -18.54
CA ASP A 103 -11.45 2.58 -19.41
C ASP A 103 -10.07 2.60 -18.76
N VAL A 104 -9.98 1.99 -17.57
CA VAL A 104 -8.71 1.69 -16.89
C VAL A 104 -8.34 0.24 -17.14
N HIS A 105 -7.05 -0.05 -17.30
CA HIS A 105 -6.60 -1.43 -17.45
C HIS A 105 -6.07 -2.03 -16.14
N THR A 106 -5.66 -1.19 -15.17
CA THR A 106 -5.08 -1.65 -13.89
C THR A 106 -5.78 -1.02 -12.69
N VAL A 107 -6.03 -1.83 -11.66
CA VAL A 107 -6.42 -1.42 -10.31
C VAL A 107 -5.25 -1.67 -9.37
N ASP A 108 -4.72 -0.61 -8.76
CA ASP A 108 -3.57 -0.67 -7.83
C ASP A 108 -4.04 -0.40 -6.39
N ILE A 109 -4.09 -1.46 -5.58
CA ILE A 109 -4.65 -1.44 -4.23
C ILE A 109 -3.53 -1.20 -3.21
N THR A 110 -3.70 -0.16 -2.39
CA THR A 110 -2.74 0.27 -1.36
C THR A 110 -3.44 0.68 -0.07
N GLY A 111 -2.68 1.11 0.94
CA GLY A 111 -3.22 1.58 2.22
C GLY A 111 -2.18 1.54 3.32
N GLY A 112 -2.58 1.00 4.48
CA GLY A 112 -1.66 0.36 5.39
C GLY A 112 -1.36 -1.06 4.89
N ALA A 113 -2.04 -2.06 5.45
CA ALA A 113 -2.15 -3.38 4.84
C ALA A 113 -3.55 -3.48 4.20
N PRO A 114 -3.69 -3.38 2.86
CA PRO A 114 -4.98 -3.30 2.21
C PRO A 114 -5.91 -4.48 2.54
N GLU A 115 -5.33 -5.66 2.79
CA GLU A 115 -6.02 -6.92 3.10
C GLU A 115 -6.76 -6.88 4.44
N LEU A 116 -6.46 -5.91 5.31
CA LEU A 116 -7.21 -5.65 6.54
C LEU A 116 -8.56 -4.98 6.29
N HIS A 117 -8.83 -4.46 5.09
CA HIS A 117 -10.11 -3.87 4.76
C HIS A 117 -11.19 -4.95 4.59
N LYS A 118 -12.34 -4.78 5.26
CA LYS A 118 -13.42 -5.80 5.31
C LYS A 118 -13.96 -6.20 3.93
N ARG A 119 -13.92 -5.26 2.97
CA ARG A 119 -14.35 -5.46 1.56
C ARG A 119 -13.18 -5.68 0.59
N TRP A 120 -11.97 -5.94 1.08
CA TRP A 120 -10.80 -6.13 0.22
C TRP A 120 -10.97 -7.28 -0.79
N ARG A 121 -11.53 -8.42 -0.35
CA ARG A 121 -11.80 -9.55 -1.25
C ARG A 121 -12.75 -9.17 -2.38
N GLU A 122 -13.87 -8.52 -2.03
CA GLU A 122 -14.85 -8.04 -3.00
C GLU A 122 -14.19 -7.08 -4.01
N LEU A 123 -13.31 -6.18 -3.55
CA LEU A 123 -12.58 -5.27 -4.42
C LEU A 123 -11.71 -6.03 -5.43
N VAL A 124 -10.98 -7.06 -5.00
CA VAL A 124 -10.17 -7.90 -5.90
C VAL A 124 -11.06 -8.69 -6.86
N GLU A 125 -12.05 -9.41 -6.33
CA GLU A 125 -12.98 -10.24 -7.10
C GLU A 125 -13.69 -9.44 -8.19
N ARG A 126 -14.26 -8.28 -7.85
CA ARG A 126 -14.95 -7.39 -8.80
C ARG A 126 -14.00 -6.80 -9.83
N SER A 127 -12.78 -6.43 -9.42
CA SER A 127 -11.76 -5.91 -10.35
C SER A 127 -11.34 -6.97 -11.36
N THR A 128 -11.09 -8.20 -10.89
CA THR A 128 -10.74 -9.33 -11.77
C THR A 128 -11.90 -9.73 -12.68
N ALA A 129 -13.14 -9.75 -12.18
CA ALA A 129 -14.33 -10.02 -12.97
C ALA A 129 -14.60 -8.96 -14.05
N ALA A 130 -14.24 -7.70 -13.79
CA ALA A 130 -14.26 -6.61 -14.77
C ALA A 130 -13.07 -6.66 -15.77
N GLY A 131 -12.28 -7.73 -15.74
CA GLY A 131 -11.14 -7.95 -16.66
C GLY A 131 -9.94 -7.05 -16.39
N LYS A 132 -9.85 -6.43 -15.20
CA LYS A 132 -8.74 -5.53 -14.85
C LYS A 132 -7.54 -6.32 -14.32
N ARG A 133 -6.32 -5.84 -14.62
CA ARG A 133 -5.12 -6.28 -13.90
C ARG A 133 -5.17 -5.73 -12.47
N VAL A 134 -5.08 -6.60 -11.47
CA VAL A 134 -5.10 -6.18 -10.06
C VAL A 134 -3.68 -6.25 -9.50
N MET A 135 -3.22 -5.15 -8.93
CA MET A 135 -1.99 -5.06 -8.15
C MET A 135 -2.35 -4.86 -6.69
N ASP A 136 -1.72 -5.62 -5.78
CA ASP A 136 -1.85 -5.44 -4.34
C ASP A 136 -0.50 -5.10 -3.71
N ARG A 137 -0.42 -3.94 -3.05
CA ARG A 137 0.80 -3.48 -2.35
C ARG A 137 0.89 -4.12 -0.98
N CYS A 138 1.38 -5.35 -0.98
CA CYS A 138 1.44 -6.21 0.20
C CYS A 138 2.70 -5.97 1.04
N ASN A 139 2.53 -5.97 2.36
CA ASN A 139 3.64 -5.92 3.31
C ASN A 139 4.29 -7.29 3.61
N LEU A 140 3.78 -8.35 2.98
CA LEU A 140 4.11 -9.77 3.12
C LEU A 140 3.74 -10.38 4.48
N THR A 141 4.13 -9.76 5.59
CA THR A 141 3.91 -10.33 6.94
C THR A 141 2.43 -10.50 7.32
N ILE A 142 1.51 -9.78 6.67
CA ILE A 142 0.07 -9.94 6.86
C ILE A 142 -0.36 -11.38 6.59
N ALA A 143 0.22 -12.02 5.57
CA ALA A 143 0.00 -13.43 5.26
C ALA A 143 0.54 -14.39 6.33
N GLN A 144 1.33 -13.89 7.29
CA GLN A 144 1.81 -14.68 8.42
C GLN A 144 0.88 -14.62 9.65
N LEU A 145 -0.16 -13.79 9.64
CA LEU A 145 -1.18 -13.77 10.70
C LEU A 145 -2.16 -14.94 10.57
N PRO A 146 -2.65 -15.54 11.67
CA PRO A 146 -3.52 -16.72 11.63
C PRO A 146 -4.75 -16.57 10.74
N ASN A 147 -5.41 -15.42 10.78
CA ASN A 147 -6.65 -15.17 10.03
C ASN A 147 -6.40 -14.83 8.55
N TYR A 148 -5.14 -14.71 8.14
CA TYR A 148 -4.73 -14.25 6.80
C TYR A 148 -3.81 -15.24 6.08
N ARG A 149 -3.64 -16.46 6.62
CA ARG A 149 -2.83 -17.52 6.00
C ARG A 149 -3.30 -17.92 4.60
N TYR A 150 -4.55 -17.66 4.27
CA TYR A 150 -5.14 -17.95 2.96
C TYR A 150 -4.67 -17.00 1.84
N LEU A 151 -4.01 -15.88 2.18
CA LEU A 151 -3.72 -14.80 1.21
C LEU A 151 -2.90 -15.27 0.01
N PRO A 152 -1.81 -16.06 0.16
CA PRO A 152 -1.04 -16.52 -1.00
C PRO A 152 -1.88 -17.31 -2.01
N GLU A 153 -2.74 -18.23 -1.55
CA GLU A 153 -3.61 -18.99 -2.43
C GLU A 153 -4.66 -18.09 -3.11
N PHE A 154 -5.27 -17.16 -2.36
CA PHE A 154 -6.23 -16.21 -2.91
C PHE A 154 -5.59 -15.29 -3.97
N PHE A 155 -4.37 -14.81 -3.74
CA PHE A 155 -3.64 -14.02 -4.74
C PHE A 155 -3.44 -14.84 -6.01
N ALA A 156 -3.01 -16.10 -5.90
CA ALA A 156 -2.79 -16.97 -7.05
C ALA A 156 -4.08 -17.26 -7.83
N GLU A 157 -5.17 -17.57 -7.12
CA GLU A 157 -6.50 -17.83 -7.70
C GLU A 157 -6.99 -16.66 -8.55
N HIS A 158 -6.85 -15.43 -8.02
CA HIS A 158 -7.27 -14.21 -8.69
C HIS A 158 -6.17 -13.60 -9.57
N ARG A 159 -5.02 -14.26 -9.71
CA ARG A 159 -3.84 -13.78 -10.47
C ARG A 159 -3.44 -12.35 -10.08
N VAL A 160 -3.55 -12.03 -8.80
CA VAL A 160 -3.15 -10.72 -8.25
C VAL A 160 -1.65 -10.56 -8.42
N GLU A 161 -1.23 -9.43 -8.96
CA GLU A 161 0.16 -9.03 -8.95
C GLU A 161 0.54 -8.49 -7.58
N VAL A 162 1.48 -9.14 -6.92
CA VAL A 162 1.86 -8.80 -5.55
C VAL A 162 3.05 -7.85 -5.59
N VAL A 163 2.84 -6.57 -5.25
CA VAL A 163 3.94 -5.62 -5.11
C VAL A 163 4.53 -5.75 -3.72
N ALA A 164 5.52 -6.63 -3.59
CA ALA A 164 6.12 -7.00 -2.33
C ALA A 164 6.97 -5.88 -1.71
N SER A 165 6.57 -5.39 -0.54
CA SER A 165 7.42 -4.48 0.22
C SER A 165 8.55 -5.28 0.88
N LEU A 166 9.77 -5.24 0.34
CA LEU A 166 10.98 -5.77 0.97
C LEU A 166 12.14 -4.78 0.69
N PRO A 167 12.44 -3.85 1.63
CA PRO A 167 13.30 -2.71 1.33
C PRO A 167 14.78 -3.07 1.18
N HIS A 168 15.20 -4.24 1.64
CA HIS A 168 16.60 -4.67 1.57
C HIS A 168 16.73 -6.19 1.65
N TYR A 169 17.73 -6.74 0.97
CA TYR A 169 18.07 -8.17 0.97
C TYR A 169 18.75 -8.68 2.26
N ARG A 170 18.93 -7.82 3.28
CA ARG A 170 19.61 -8.15 4.55
C ARG A 170 18.65 -7.92 5.70
N ALA A 171 18.57 -8.88 6.62
CA ALA A 171 17.68 -8.83 7.78
C ALA A 171 17.83 -7.54 8.59
N LYS A 172 19.06 -7.20 9.00
CA LYS A 172 19.35 -6.00 9.80
C LYS A 172 18.76 -4.70 9.20
N ASN A 173 18.85 -4.53 7.88
CA ASN A 173 18.38 -3.32 7.21
C ASN A 173 16.86 -3.26 7.10
N THR A 174 16.22 -4.40 6.84
CA THR A 174 14.75 -4.50 6.80
C THR A 174 14.16 -4.33 8.19
N ASP A 175 14.69 -5.04 9.18
CA ASP A 175 14.16 -5.03 10.54
C ASP A 175 14.33 -3.67 11.21
N SER A 176 15.48 -2.99 11.01
CA SER A 176 15.69 -1.63 11.53
C SER A 176 14.67 -0.60 11.01
N GLN A 177 14.11 -0.82 9.82
CA GLN A 177 13.12 0.06 9.21
C GLN A 177 11.68 -0.33 9.54
N ARG A 178 11.41 -1.62 9.75
CA ARG A 178 10.05 -2.18 9.72
C ARG A 178 9.63 -2.92 10.98
N GLY A 179 10.57 -3.26 11.85
CA GLY A 179 10.36 -4.03 13.08
C GLY A 179 11.09 -5.37 13.06
N ASP A 180 11.43 -5.87 14.24
CA ASP A 180 12.21 -7.10 14.39
C ASP A 180 11.49 -8.33 13.83
N GLY A 181 12.20 -9.16 13.05
CA GLY A 181 11.66 -10.38 12.46
C GLY A 181 10.77 -10.18 11.24
N VAL A 182 10.58 -8.93 10.77
CA VAL A 182 9.84 -8.66 9.52
C VAL A 182 10.54 -9.31 8.33
N PHE A 183 11.87 -9.33 8.30
CA PHE A 183 12.61 -9.97 7.21
C PHE A 183 12.30 -11.45 7.07
N GLU A 184 12.35 -12.21 8.17
CA GLU A 184 12.08 -13.65 8.17
C GLU A 184 10.63 -13.95 7.78
N ASP A 185 9.66 -13.23 8.35
CA ASP A 185 8.25 -13.38 8.01
C ASP A 185 7.97 -13.03 6.52
N SER A 186 8.71 -12.05 5.97
CA SER A 186 8.63 -11.67 4.56
C SER A 186 9.16 -12.79 3.66
N LEU A 187 10.33 -13.37 3.99
CA LEU A 187 10.90 -14.49 3.23
C LEU A 187 9.99 -15.73 3.28
N ALA A 188 9.40 -16.05 4.43
CA ALA A 188 8.45 -17.15 4.55
C ALA A 188 7.28 -16.99 3.56
N THR A 189 6.68 -15.79 3.51
CA THR A 189 5.60 -15.46 2.57
C THR A 189 6.06 -15.52 1.11
N LEU A 190 7.25 -14.99 0.79
CA LEU A 190 7.80 -15.06 -0.56
C LEU A 190 8.01 -16.52 -1.01
N HIS A 191 8.48 -17.39 -0.12
CA HIS A 191 8.62 -18.82 -0.41
C HIS A 191 7.26 -19.50 -0.64
N GLU A 192 6.22 -19.14 0.12
CA GLU A 192 4.84 -19.61 -0.12
C GLU A 192 4.35 -19.19 -1.52
N LEU A 193 4.48 -17.91 -1.87
CA LEU A 193 4.13 -17.38 -3.19
C LEU A 193 4.91 -18.08 -4.31
N ASN A 194 6.21 -18.29 -4.10
CA ASN A 194 7.07 -18.98 -5.07
C ASN A 194 6.60 -20.41 -5.32
N ARG A 195 6.15 -21.16 -4.29
CA ARG A 195 5.59 -22.51 -4.46
C ARG A 195 4.30 -22.53 -5.28
N LEU A 196 3.54 -21.42 -5.26
CA LEU A 196 2.33 -21.24 -6.05
C LEU A 196 2.60 -20.78 -7.49
N GLY A 197 3.86 -20.51 -7.84
CA GLY A 197 4.28 -20.13 -9.20
C GLY A 197 4.61 -18.64 -9.38
N TYR A 198 4.52 -17.82 -8.33
CA TYR A 198 4.95 -16.42 -8.41
C TYR A 198 6.44 -16.30 -8.73
N GLY A 199 6.77 -15.45 -9.71
CA GLY A 199 8.15 -15.24 -10.16
C GLY A 199 8.72 -16.42 -10.99
N GLN A 200 7.91 -17.44 -11.29
CA GLN A 200 8.30 -18.55 -12.15
C GLN A 200 7.81 -18.35 -13.59
N ALA A 201 8.69 -18.59 -14.57
CA ALA A 201 8.32 -18.51 -15.99
C ALA A 201 7.19 -19.50 -16.33
N GLY A 202 6.22 -19.05 -17.13
CA GLY A 202 5.10 -19.89 -17.61
C GLY A 202 3.85 -19.93 -16.73
N TYR A 203 3.90 -19.44 -15.48
CA TYR A 203 2.72 -19.40 -14.59
C TYR A 203 1.89 -18.11 -14.75
N GLY A 204 2.53 -17.03 -15.21
CA GLY A 204 1.92 -15.71 -15.36
C GLY A 204 1.45 -15.10 -14.04
N LEU A 205 2.10 -15.45 -12.93
CA LEU A 205 1.92 -14.86 -11.60
C LEU A 205 3.11 -13.94 -11.29
N THR A 206 2.82 -12.65 -11.11
CA THR A 206 3.83 -11.59 -11.00
C THR A 206 4.04 -11.16 -9.54
N LEU A 207 5.31 -11.01 -9.15
CA LEU A 207 5.80 -10.57 -7.84
C LEU A 207 6.82 -9.45 -7.99
#